data_AF-A0AAJ5X0P8-F1
#
_entry.id   AF-A0AAJ5X0P8-F1
#
_cell.length_a   1.000
_cell.length_b   1.000
_cell.length_c   1.000
_cell.angle_alpha   90.00
_cell.angle_beta   90.00
_cell.angle_gamma   90.00
#
_symmetry.space_group_name_H-M   'P 1'
#
loop_
_entity.id
_entity.type
_entity.pdbx_description
1 polymer ?
#
loop_
_entity_poly.entity_id
_entity_poly.type
_entity_poly.pdbx_seq_one_letter_code
_entity_poly.pdbx_strand_id
1 'polypeptide(L)'
;MGGSFLSSWLMPDVFMPVLLLCMGLLLFTPLKLADKIMISLLALLSLGMHNANPYICLIILVVIAFAAIFKAVRRSYIRNGLGVARILYCLSLIVLSQLLLGLLHYNYGGSFKSSKGGSVFLMGSLVEMGVVKQYLDENCQHKSYFICAYKDSLPRNFLWNEKSPIYKNGGWENNEKEYAAIAKDILTTPAYLKLVVAGSLKASVRQFSHYATGEAYSPWPKVSRALGENYPKDYQAYKRSRQFTGRLDFAFVNYSQTILFAGCMLFYVILLLDKRVADRYKWLMLYILLGLIINAWFCATFSGVFHRYQARLIWLTPLPLFLYVMNNNVFKRDRAAKL
;
A
#
# COMPACT_ATOMS: atom_id res chain seq x y z
N MET A 1 -13.62 12.35 -5.85
CA MET A 1 -12.39 11.80 -5.24
C MET A 1 -11.52 11.19 -6.31
N GLY A 2 -10.20 11.04 -6.09
CA GLY A 2 -9.26 10.50 -7.06
C GLY A 2 -9.43 9.00 -7.40
N GLY A 3 -10.34 8.29 -6.74
CA GLY A 3 -10.57 6.86 -6.97
C GLY A 3 -10.90 6.51 -8.43
N SER A 4 -11.69 7.33 -9.12
CA SER A 4 -12.00 7.11 -10.55
C SER A 4 -10.76 7.16 -11.43
N PHE A 5 -9.86 8.13 -11.17
CA PHE A 5 -8.59 8.24 -11.90
C PHE A 5 -7.71 7.00 -11.68
N LEU A 6 -7.59 6.54 -10.43
CA LEU A 6 -6.79 5.36 -10.10
C LEU A 6 -7.36 4.07 -10.70
N SER A 7 -8.69 3.93 -10.79
CA SER A 7 -9.32 2.80 -11.48
C SER A 7 -9.16 2.84 -12.99
N SER A 8 -8.94 4.03 -13.56
CA SER A 8 -8.70 4.21 -15.00
C SER A 8 -7.21 4.13 -15.37
N TRP A 9 -6.32 4.06 -14.39
CA TRP A 9 -4.89 3.87 -14.61
C TRP A 9 -4.57 2.38 -14.64
N LEU A 10 -3.85 1.91 -15.66
CA LEU A 10 -3.38 0.53 -15.74
C LEU A 10 -2.30 0.27 -14.68
N MET A 11 -2.71 0.10 -13.43
CA MET A 11 -1.87 -0.11 -12.26
C MET A 11 -2.58 -1.04 -11.28
N PRO A 12 -1.86 -1.93 -10.57
CA PRO A 12 -2.50 -2.86 -9.63
C PRO A 12 -3.06 -2.19 -8.36
N ASP A 13 -2.93 -0.86 -8.23
CA ASP A 13 -3.29 -0.12 -7.02
C ASP A 13 -4.79 -0.19 -6.67
N VAL A 14 -5.67 -0.40 -7.66
CA VAL A 14 -7.11 -0.61 -7.43
C VAL A 14 -7.41 -1.88 -6.62
N PHE A 15 -6.52 -2.87 -6.65
CA PHE A 15 -6.74 -4.13 -5.95
C PHE A 15 -6.48 -4.04 -4.45
N MET A 16 -5.73 -3.05 -3.96
CA MET A 16 -5.50 -2.87 -2.53
C MET A 16 -6.79 -2.50 -1.75
N PRO A 17 -7.60 -1.51 -2.16
CA PRO A 17 -8.88 -1.23 -1.49
C PRO A 17 -9.89 -2.37 -1.65
N VAL A 18 -9.94 -3.03 -2.82
CA VAL A 18 -10.78 -4.22 -3.04
C VAL A 18 -10.39 -5.32 -2.05
N LEU A 19 -9.09 -5.62 -1.95
CA LEU A 19 -8.56 -6.60 -1.02
C LEU A 19 -8.91 -6.26 0.43
N LEU A 20 -8.73 -5.00 0.85
CA LEU A 20 -9.07 -4.55 2.19
C LEU A 20 -10.54 -4.84 2.49
N LEU A 21 -11.46 -4.50 1.59
CA LEU A 21 -12.89 -4.79 1.77
C LEU A 21 -13.18 -6.31 1.79
N CYS A 22 -12.59 -7.09 0.88
CA CYS A 22 -12.76 -8.55 0.85
C CYS A 22 -12.30 -9.20 2.17
N MET A 23 -11.11 -8.83 2.65
CA MET A 23 -10.57 -9.35 3.92
C MET A 23 -11.44 -8.91 5.10
N GLY A 24 -11.93 -7.66 5.10
CA GLY A 24 -12.86 -7.18 6.12
C GLY A 24 -14.16 -7.99 6.15
N LEU A 25 -14.75 -8.28 4.99
CA LEU A 25 -15.96 -9.10 4.90
C LEU A 25 -15.72 -10.54 5.40
N LEU A 26 -14.61 -11.17 5.02
CA LEU A 26 -14.24 -12.51 5.46
C LEU A 26 -13.98 -12.60 6.97
N LEU A 27 -13.46 -11.53 7.58
CA LEU A 27 -13.18 -11.46 9.01
C LEU A 27 -14.45 -11.18 9.83
N PHE A 28 -15.22 -10.17 9.44
CA PHE A 28 -16.24 -9.58 10.31
C PHE A 28 -17.67 -9.96 9.92
N THR A 29 -17.91 -10.56 8.76
CA THR A 29 -19.27 -10.85 8.27
C THR A 29 -19.51 -12.35 8.08
N PRO A 30 -20.62 -12.91 8.58
CA PRO A 30 -21.05 -14.24 8.15
C PRO A 30 -21.58 -14.15 6.71
N LEU A 31 -20.95 -14.91 5.80
CA LEU A 31 -21.27 -14.88 4.38
C LEU A 31 -21.93 -16.20 3.96
N LYS A 32 -22.83 -16.13 2.97
CA LYS A 32 -23.33 -17.32 2.27
C LYS A 32 -22.18 -17.98 1.52
N LEU A 33 -22.30 -19.28 1.22
CA LEU A 33 -21.23 -20.04 0.57
C LEU A 33 -20.80 -19.42 -0.77
N ALA A 34 -21.77 -19.03 -1.62
CA ALA A 34 -21.50 -18.40 -2.91
C ALA A 34 -20.71 -17.08 -2.75
N ASP A 35 -21.16 -16.20 -1.86
CA ASP A 35 -20.49 -14.92 -1.58
C ASP A 35 -19.08 -15.15 -1.03
N LYS A 36 -18.92 -16.12 -0.13
CA LYS A 36 -17.63 -16.48 0.45
C LYS A 36 -16.66 -16.95 -0.63
N ILE A 37 -17.09 -17.80 -1.56
CA ILE A 37 -16.26 -18.28 -2.68
C ILE A 37 -15.86 -17.10 -3.56
N MET A 38 -16.81 -16.28 -4.00
CA MET A 38 -16.55 -15.12 -4.86
C MET A 38 -15.59 -14.13 -4.21
N ILE A 39 -15.83 -13.76 -2.95
CA ILE A 39 -14.97 -12.84 -2.19
C ILE A 39 -13.57 -13.43 -2.00
N SER A 40 -13.45 -14.74 -1.77
CA SER A 40 -12.15 -15.41 -1.60
C SER A 40 -11.37 -15.45 -2.91
N LEU A 41 -12.02 -15.70 -4.04
CA LEU A 41 -11.38 -15.62 -5.37
C LEU A 41 -10.90 -14.20 -5.66
N LEU A 42 -11.72 -13.19 -5.36
CA LEU A 42 -11.35 -11.79 -5.53
C LEU A 42 -10.20 -11.38 -4.62
N ALA A 43 -10.20 -11.85 -3.37
CA ALA A 43 -9.09 -11.65 -2.42
C ALA A 43 -7.80 -12.32 -2.91
N LEU A 44 -7.86 -13.57 -3.36
CA LEU A 44 -6.70 -14.29 -3.91
C LEU A 44 -6.10 -13.59 -5.12
N LEU A 45 -6.94 -13.14 -6.04
CA LEU A 45 -6.53 -12.35 -7.19
C LEU A 45 -5.84 -11.06 -6.73
N SER A 46 -6.51 -10.30 -5.86
CA SER A 46 -6.01 -9.00 -5.38
C SER A 46 -4.70 -9.11 -4.60
N LEU A 47 -4.52 -10.18 -3.81
CA LEU A 47 -3.26 -10.50 -3.14
C LEU A 47 -2.11 -10.69 -4.14
N GLY A 48 -2.39 -11.29 -5.29
CA GLY A 48 -1.40 -11.52 -6.35
C GLY A 48 -1.06 -10.31 -7.21
N MET A 49 -1.86 -9.24 -7.17
CA MET A 49 -1.70 -8.11 -8.09
C MET A 49 -0.55 -7.16 -7.75
N HIS A 50 -0.16 -7.08 -6.48
CA HIS A 50 0.94 -6.22 -6.05
C HIS A 50 1.65 -6.85 -4.84
N ASN A 51 2.98 -6.89 -4.89
CA ASN A 51 3.81 -7.47 -3.82
C ASN A 51 3.55 -6.92 -2.41
N ALA A 52 3.05 -5.69 -2.25
CA ALA A 52 2.79 -5.11 -0.93
C ALA A 52 1.51 -5.65 -0.29
N ASN A 53 0.53 -6.07 -1.09
CA ASN A 53 -0.79 -6.52 -0.65
C ASN A 53 -0.73 -7.68 0.36
N PRO A 54 0.00 -8.79 0.12
CA PRO A 54 0.06 -9.90 1.07
C PRO A 54 0.68 -9.49 2.41
N TYR A 55 1.73 -8.66 2.40
CA TYR A 55 2.38 -8.22 3.63
C TYR A 55 1.50 -7.25 4.42
N ILE A 56 0.86 -6.28 3.76
CA ILE A 56 -0.09 -5.36 4.43
C ILE A 56 -1.22 -6.14 5.09
N CYS A 57 -1.82 -7.11 4.37
CA CYS A 57 -2.86 -7.96 4.94
C CYS A 57 -2.35 -8.82 6.09
N LEU A 58 -1.14 -9.37 5.99
CA LEU A 58 -0.52 -10.14 7.07
C LEU A 58 -0.33 -9.28 8.33
N ILE A 59 0.19 -8.07 8.18
CA ILE A 59 0.38 -7.14 9.30
C ILE A 59 -0.97 -6.77 9.93
N ILE A 60 -2.00 -6.50 9.12
CA ILE A 60 -3.36 -6.25 9.61
C ILE A 60 -3.85 -7.45 10.45
N LEU A 61 -3.70 -8.68 9.94
CA LEU A 61 -4.11 -9.89 10.67
C LEU A 61 -3.32 -10.07 11.97
N VAL A 62 -2.01 -9.82 11.96
CA VAL A 62 -1.16 -9.88 13.16
C VAL A 62 -1.62 -8.84 14.19
N VAL A 63 -1.88 -7.60 13.79
CA VAL A 63 -2.38 -6.55 14.69
C VAL A 63 -3.74 -6.91 15.27
N ILE A 64 -4.66 -7.44 14.46
CA ILE A 64 -5.97 -7.91 14.93
C ILE A 64 -5.80 -9.08 15.90
N ALA A 65 -4.97 -10.07 15.59
CA ALA A 65 -4.73 -11.21 16.46
C ALA A 65 -4.08 -10.79 17.79
N PHE A 66 -3.09 -9.91 17.73
CA PHE A 66 -2.42 -9.36 18.92
C PHE A 66 -3.37 -8.55 19.79
N ALA A 67 -4.25 -7.75 19.19
CA ALA A 67 -5.26 -6.99 19.92
C ALA A 67 -6.21 -7.91 20.72
N ALA A 68 -6.39 -9.17 20.30
CA ALA A 68 -7.18 -10.16 21.02
C ALA A 68 -6.56 -10.62 22.36
N ILE A 69 -5.29 -10.28 22.66
CA ILE A 69 -4.67 -10.51 23.97
C ILE A 69 -5.37 -9.66 25.04
N PHE A 70 -5.83 -8.46 24.70
CA PHE A 70 -6.53 -7.58 25.63
C PHE A 70 -7.96 -8.07 25.86
N LYS A 71 -8.30 -8.42 27.12
CA LYS A 71 -9.59 -9.02 27.51
C LYS A 71 -10.80 -8.23 27.02
N ALA A 72 -10.75 -6.90 27.05
CA ALA A 72 -11.83 -6.04 26.57
C ALA A 72 -12.06 -6.18 25.06
N VAL A 73 -10.99 -6.18 24.27
CA VAL A 73 -11.03 -6.36 22.81
C VAL A 73 -11.49 -7.78 22.47
N ARG A 74 -10.94 -8.80 23.14
CA ARG A 74 -11.34 -10.21 22.95
C ARG A 74 -12.84 -10.42 23.14
N ARG A 75 -13.42 -9.86 24.20
CA ARG A 75 -14.87 -9.93 24.45
C ARG A 75 -15.66 -9.29 23.32
N SER A 76 -15.20 -8.13 22.82
CA SER A 76 -15.85 -7.45 21.70
C SER A 76 -15.73 -8.25 20.39
N TYR A 77 -14.58 -8.86 20.11
CA TYR A 77 -14.38 -9.75 18.95
C TYR A 77 -15.33 -10.94 18.96
N ILE A 78 -15.44 -11.64 20.10
CA ILE A 78 -16.34 -12.78 20.25
C ILE A 78 -17.80 -12.33 20.03
N ARG A 79 -18.21 -11.20 20.64
CA ARG A 79 -19.56 -10.64 20.46
C ARG A 79 -19.87 -10.29 19.00
N ASN A 80 -18.87 -9.82 18.26
CA ASN A 80 -19.02 -9.44 16.85
C ASN A 80 -18.70 -10.61 15.89
N GLY A 81 -18.53 -11.84 16.39
CA GLY A 81 -18.34 -13.04 15.56
C GLY A 81 -16.95 -13.20 14.93
N LEU A 82 -15.95 -12.42 15.36
CA LEU A 82 -14.56 -12.60 14.94
C LEU A 82 -13.94 -13.75 15.76
N GLY A 83 -13.72 -14.89 15.10
CA GLY A 83 -13.09 -16.06 15.68
C GLY A 83 -11.74 -16.40 15.04
N VAL A 84 -10.94 -17.21 15.76
CA VAL A 84 -9.63 -17.70 15.28
C VAL A 84 -9.73 -18.39 13.92
N ALA A 85 -10.81 -19.16 13.68
CA ALA A 85 -11.05 -19.82 12.40
C ALA A 85 -11.10 -18.85 11.20
N ARG A 86 -11.66 -17.64 11.38
CA ARG A 86 -11.72 -16.63 10.31
C ARG A 86 -10.36 -16.00 10.06
N ILE A 87 -9.56 -15.78 11.11
CA ILE A 87 -8.18 -15.29 10.99
C ILE A 87 -7.33 -16.35 10.26
N LEU A 88 -7.43 -17.62 10.65
CA LEU A 88 -6.72 -18.73 10.00
C LEU A 88 -7.15 -18.91 8.53
N TYR A 89 -8.44 -18.72 8.23
CA TYR A 89 -8.93 -18.73 6.84
C TYR A 89 -8.33 -17.59 6.02
N CYS A 90 -8.30 -16.38 6.55
CA CYS A 90 -7.67 -15.24 5.87
C CYS A 90 -6.15 -15.46 5.68
N LEU A 91 -5.48 -16.03 6.69
CA LEU A 91 -4.07 -16.40 6.62
C LEU A 91 -3.83 -17.46 5.54
N SER A 92 -4.69 -18.47 5.42
CA SER A 92 -4.54 -19.51 4.40
C SER A 92 -4.69 -18.95 2.98
N LEU A 93 -5.55 -17.94 2.76
CA LEU A 93 -5.63 -17.24 1.47
C LEU A 93 -4.33 -16.49 1.15
N ILE A 94 -3.71 -15.83 2.13
CA ILE A 94 -2.42 -15.15 1.95
C ILE A 94 -1.35 -16.17 1.56
N VAL A 95 -1.22 -17.27 2.32
CA VAL A 95 -0.25 -18.34 2.03
C VAL A 95 -0.49 -18.94 0.66
N LEU A 96 -1.75 -19.29 0.34
CA LEU A 96 -2.12 -19.85 -0.96
C LEU A 96 -1.76 -18.91 -2.11
N SER A 97 -2.04 -17.61 -1.99
CA SER A 97 -1.67 -16.61 -2.99
C SER A 97 -0.16 -16.58 -3.22
N GLN A 98 0.65 -16.60 -2.16
CA GLN A 98 2.12 -16.60 -2.28
C GLN A 98 2.66 -17.90 -2.90
N LEU A 99 2.06 -19.05 -2.57
CA LEU A 99 2.42 -20.33 -3.20
C LEU A 99 2.10 -20.33 -4.69
N LEU A 100 0.92 -19.82 -5.07
CA LEU A 100 0.51 -19.72 -6.47
C LEU A 100 1.42 -18.77 -7.26
N LEU A 101 1.76 -17.60 -6.69
CA LEU A 101 2.72 -16.68 -7.32
C LEU A 101 4.11 -17.30 -7.47
N GLY A 102 4.61 -17.98 -6.44
CA GLY A 102 5.89 -18.67 -6.50
C GLY A 102 5.91 -19.76 -7.57
N LEU A 103 4.82 -20.52 -7.69
CA LEU A 103 4.64 -21.55 -8.72
C LEU A 103 4.57 -20.95 -10.13
N LEU A 104 3.83 -19.85 -10.30
CA LEU A 104 3.78 -19.12 -11.57
C LEU A 104 5.19 -18.65 -11.96
N HIS A 105 5.93 -18.00 -11.05
CA HIS A 105 7.29 -17.57 -11.32
C HIS A 105 8.21 -18.73 -11.72
N TYR A 106 8.10 -19.87 -11.04
CA TYR A 106 8.87 -21.07 -11.39
C TYR A 106 8.52 -21.59 -12.79
N ASN A 107 7.23 -21.68 -13.12
CA ASN A 107 6.76 -22.17 -14.43
C ASN A 107 7.18 -21.27 -15.59
N TYR A 108 7.37 -19.97 -15.37
CA TYR A 108 7.87 -19.02 -16.36
C TYR A 108 9.41 -18.88 -16.36
N GLY A 109 10.15 -19.88 -15.84
CA GLY A 109 11.61 -19.91 -15.88
C GLY A 109 12.31 -19.07 -14.80
N GLY A 110 11.56 -18.61 -13.80
CA GLY A 110 12.08 -17.91 -12.62
C GLY A 110 12.44 -18.86 -11.47
N SER A 111 12.79 -18.28 -10.32
CA SER A 111 12.94 -19.02 -9.06
C SER A 111 11.65 -18.93 -8.24
N PHE A 112 11.43 -19.89 -7.35
CA PHE A 112 10.31 -19.89 -6.42
C PHE A 112 10.47 -18.76 -5.39
N LYS A 113 10.02 -17.55 -5.76
CA LYS A 113 10.10 -16.31 -4.98
C LYS A 113 8.85 -15.48 -5.22
N SER A 114 8.44 -14.70 -4.21
CA SER A 114 7.30 -13.77 -4.35
C SER A 114 7.59 -12.63 -5.32
N SER A 115 8.84 -12.11 -5.35
CA SER A 115 9.27 -11.12 -6.34
C SER A 115 10.79 -11.03 -6.47
N LYS A 116 11.28 -10.45 -7.58
CA LYS A 116 12.70 -10.11 -7.83
C LYS A 116 12.97 -8.65 -7.45
N GLY A 117 14.18 -8.35 -6.94
CA GLY A 117 14.61 -6.96 -6.69
C GLY A 117 14.14 -6.35 -5.36
N GLY A 118 13.63 -7.16 -4.43
CA GLY A 118 13.19 -6.68 -3.11
C GLY A 118 14.31 -6.01 -2.30
N SER A 119 15.55 -6.53 -2.38
CA SER A 119 16.70 -5.90 -1.71
C SER A 119 17.07 -4.56 -2.32
N VAL A 120 16.87 -4.38 -3.63
CA VAL A 120 17.14 -3.12 -4.32
C VAL A 120 16.14 -2.05 -3.87
N PHE A 121 14.85 -2.38 -3.78
CA PHE A 121 13.83 -1.48 -3.21
C PHE A 121 14.12 -1.10 -1.77
N LEU A 122 14.42 -2.09 -0.92
CA LEU A 122 14.80 -1.86 0.47
C LEU A 122 16.03 -0.95 0.57
N MET A 123 17.06 -1.20 -0.24
CA MET A 123 18.24 -0.36 -0.31
C MET A 123 17.91 1.09 -0.67
N GLY A 124 17.08 1.31 -1.69
CA GLY A 124 16.61 2.65 -2.07
C GLY A 124 15.92 3.37 -0.91
N SER A 125 15.04 2.67 -0.20
CA SER A 125 14.38 3.21 1.00
C SER A 125 15.37 3.55 2.12
N LEU A 126 16.36 2.68 2.38
CA LEU A 126 17.41 2.94 3.38
C LEU A 126 18.33 4.11 2.99
N VAL A 127 18.56 4.34 1.69
CA VAL A 127 19.25 5.55 1.19
C VAL A 127 18.41 6.79 1.45
N GLU A 128 17.11 6.76 1.16
CA GLU A 128 16.19 7.87 1.43
C GLU A 128 16.08 8.21 2.92
N MET A 129 16.20 7.21 3.81
CA MET A 129 16.26 7.40 5.25
C MET A 129 17.61 7.97 5.73
N GLY A 130 18.64 7.99 4.89
CA GLY A 130 20.00 8.45 5.22
C GLY A 130 20.86 7.43 5.94
N VAL A 131 20.33 6.22 6.22
CA VAL A 131 21.01 5.17 6.99
C VAL A 131 22.21 4.60 6.22
N VAL A 132 22.05 4.44 4.89
CA VAL A 132 23.12 3.88 4.04
C VAL A 132 24.36 4.77 4.04
N LYS A 133 24.20 6.11 4.03
CA LYS A 133 25.37 6.99 4.04
C LYS A 133 26.22 6.75 5.29
N GLN A 134 25.59 6.73 6.46
CA GLN A 134 26.29 6.47 7.71
C GLN A 134 26.96 5.09 7.71
N TYR A 135 26.24 4.05 7.25
CA TYR A 135 26.81 2.70 7.13
C TYR A 135 28.06 2.67 6.23
N LEU A 136 28.01 3.32 5.06
CA LEU A 136 29.13 3.34 4.12
C LEU A 136 30.32 4.14 4.67
N ASP A 137 30.08 5.24 5.37
CA ASP A 137 31.15 6.03 5.97
C ASP A 137 31.94 5.24 7.02
N GLU A 138 31.26 4.36 7.77
CA GLU A 138 31.87 3.52 8.81
C GLU A 138 32.47 2.20 8.27
N ASN A 139 31.93 1.63 7.19
CA ASN A 139 32.29 0.26 6.76
C ASN A 139 33.12 0.19 5.48
N CYS A 140 33.16 1.22 4.64
CA CYS A 140 33.87 1.16 3.35
C CYS A 140 35.41 1.10 3.48
N GLN A 141 35.96 1.37 4.67
CA GLN A 141 37.40 1.15 4.93
C GLN A 141 37.74 -0.34 5.12
N HIS A 142 36.76 -1.15 5.52
CA HIS A 142 36.95 -2.57 5.84
C HIS A 142 36.27 -3.50 4.84
N LYS A 143 35.29 -2.99 4.07
CA LYS A 143 34.50 -3.76 3.11
C LYS A 143 34.60 -3.15 1.72
N SER A 144 35.01 -3.95 0.75
CA SER A 144 35.18 -3.55 -0.65
C SER A 144 33.87 -3.73 -1.43
N TYR A 145 32.88 -2.89 -1.16
CA TYR A 145 31.64 -2.84 -1.95
C TYR A 145 31.80 -1.92 -3.16
N PHE A 146 31.13 -2.24 -4.27
CA PHE A 146 31.12 -1.37 -5.45
C PHE A 146 30.53 0.01 -5.13
N ILE A 147 29.47 0.05 -4.33
CA ILE A 147 28.80 1.32 -3.97
C ILE A 147 29.69 2.27 -3.14
N CYS A 148 30.76 1.77 -2.51
CA CYS A 148 31.68 2.59 -1.71
C CYS A 148 32.34 3.71 -2.53
N ALA A 149 32.62 3.47 -3.82
CA ALA A 149 33.15 4.49 -4.72
C ALA A 149 32.19 5.69 -4.95
N TYR A 150 30.92 5.54 -4.57
CA TYR A 150 29.86 6.53 -4.81
C TYR A 150 29.21 7.04 -3.53
N LYS A 151 29.75 6.72 -2.34
CA LYS A 151 29.12 7.00 -1.04
C LYS A 151 28.72 8.47 -0.81
N ASP A 152 29.46 9.43 -1.38
CA ASP A 152 29.21 10.88 -1.25
C ASP A 152 28.37 11.46 -2.40
N SER A 153 27.96 10.61 -3.35
CA SER A 153 27.22 10.99 -4.56
C SER A 153 25.87 10.27 -4.69
N LEU A 154 25.36 9.71 -3.59
CA LEU A 154 24.08 8.99 -3.57
C LEU A 154 22.91 9.97 -3.82
N PRO A 155 22.14 9.81 -4.91
CA PRO A 155 20.99 10.67 -5.18
C PRO A 155 19.84 10.34 -4.22
N ARG A 156 19.05 11.37 -3.85
CA ARG A 156 17.84 11.20 -3.02
C ARG A 156 16.85 10.21 -3.62
N ASN A 157 16.61 10.28 -4.92
CA ASN A 157 15.74 9.34 -5.63
C ASN A 157 16.56 8.16 -6.19
N PHE A 158 17.11 7.35 -5.28
CA PHE A 158 18.17 6.38 -5.59
C PHE A 158 17.79 5.38 -6.71
N LEU A 159 16.57 4.87 -6.70
CA LEU A 159 16.11 3.86 -7.65
C LEU A 159 15.85 4.41 -9.06
N TRP A 160 15.35 5.64 -9.12
CA TRP A 160 14.78 6.20 -10.36
C TRP A 160 15.66 7.29 -10.99
N ASN A 161 16.74 7.70 -10.31
CA ASN A 161 17.68 8.67 -10.87
C ASN A 161 18.66 8.00 -11.85
N GLU A 162 18.74 8.50 -13.08
CA GLU A 162 19.60 7.94 -14.14
C GLU A 162 21.09 7.94 -13.80
N LYS A 163 21.54 8.86 -12.92
CA LYS A 163 22.93 8.95 -12.47
C LYS A 163 23.24 8.03 -11.27
N SER A 164 22.25 7.26 -10.81
CA SER A 164 22.38 6.35 -9.68
C SER A 164 23.48 5.31 -9.91
N PRO A 165 24.27 4.95 -8.88
CA PRO A 165 25.25 3.86 -8.95
C PRO A 165 24.67 2.52 -9.42
N ILE A 166 23.36 2.30 -9.23
CA ILE A 166 22.65 1.12 -9.76
C ILE A 166 22.95 0.90 -11.25
N TYR A 167 22.93 1.96 -12.05
CA TYR A 167 23.10 1.88 -13.49
C TYR A 167 24.57 1.82 -13.93
N LYS A 168 25.52 1.94 -12.99
CA LYS A 168 26.97 1.88 -13.26
C LYS A 168 27.57 0.49 -13.07
N ASN A 169 26.79 -0.46 -12.54
CA ASN A 169 27.24 -1.81 -12.21
C ASN A 169 26.24 -2.87 -12.69
N GLY A 170 25.80 -2.80 -13.94
CA GLY A 170 24.93 -3.84 -14.52
C GLY A 170 23.47 -3.84 -14.04
N GLY A 171 23.00 -2.77 -13.39
CA GLY A 171 21.59 -2.61 -13.03
C GLY A 171 21.18 -3.42 -11.79
N TRP A 172 19.89 -3.76 -11.70
CA TRP A 172 19.31 -4.30 -10.47
C TRP A 172 19.84 -5.69 -10.11
N GLU A 173 20.04 -6.55 -11.11
CA GLU A 173 20.44 -7.95 -10.92
C GLU A 173 21.84 -8.07 -10.30
N ASN A 174 22.82 -7.35 -10.85
CA ASN A 174 24.19 -7.43 -10.41
C ASN A 174 24.42 -6.76 -9.03
N ASN A 175 23.59 -5.77 -8.67
CA ASN A 175 23.65 -5.14 -7.34
C ASN A 175 22.83 -5.87 -6.26
N GLU A 176 21.99 -6.85 -6.61
CA GLU A 176 21.02 -7.46 -5.69
C GLU A 176 21.70 -8.10 -4.47
N LYS A 177 22.82 -8.82 -4.70
CA LYS A 177 23.59 -9.51 -3.65
C LYS A 177 24.29 -8.55 -2.70
N GLU A 178 24.98 -7.55 -3.25
CA GLU A 178 25.67 -6.52 -2.46
C GLU A 178 24.67 -5.76 -1.58
N TYR A 179 23.55 -5.32 -2.17
CA TYR A 179 22.54 -4.55 -1.44
C TYR A 179 21.80 -5.39 -0.40
N ALA A 180 21.58 -6.68 -0.67
CA ALA A 180 21.03 -7.59 0.34
C ALA A 180 21.97 -7.76 1.55
N ALA A 181 23.29 -7.84 1.32
CA ALA A 181 24.28 -7.91 2.40
C ALA A 181 24.29 -6.63 3.24
N ILE A 182 24.34 -5.46 2.59
CA ILE A 182 24.29 -4.16 3.26
C ILE A 182 23.00 -3.99 4.06
N ALA A 183 21.84 -4.28 3.45
CA ALA A 183 20.55 -4.18 4.12
C ALA A 183 20.46 -5.13 5.32
N LYS A 184 20.97 -6.36 5.18
CA LYS A 184 21.04 -7.32 6.29
C LYS A 184 21.87 -6.76 7.44
N ASP A 185 23.09 -6.28 7.18
CA ASP A 185 23.97 -5.75 8.21
C ASP A 185 23.37 -4.52 8.92
N ILE A 186 22.71 -3.64 8.16
CA ILE A 186 21.97 -2.49 8.71
C ILE A 186 20.84 -2.95 9.64
N LEU A 187 20.06 -3.95 9.23
CA LEU A 187 18.88 -4.40 9.98
C LEU A 187 19.25 -5.29 11.20
N THR A 188 20.42 -5.93 11.19
CA THR A 188 20.88 -6.77 12.31
C THR A 188 21.76 -6.00 13.31
N THR A 189 22.26 -4.83 12.96
CA THR A 189 23.09 -4.00 13.85
C THR A 189 22.21 -3.02 14.64
N PRO A 190 22.17 -3.07 15.99
CA PRO A 190 21.28 -2.24 16.79
C PRO A 190 21.42 -0.73 16.59
N ALA A 191 22.63 -0.25 16.30
CA ALA A 191 22.89 1.17 16.06
C ALA A 191 22.15 1.67 14.82
N TYR A 192 22.30 0.98 13.68
CA TYR A 192 21.62 1.35 12.44
C TYR A 192 20.12 1.03 12.48
N LEU A 193 19.72 -0.07 13.13
CA LEU A 193 18.31 -0.43 13.26
C LEU A 193 17.49 0.68 13.94
N LYS A 194 18.05 1.36 14.95
CA LYS A 194 17.39 2.53 15.57
C LYS A 194 17.15 3.66 14.56
N LEU A 195 18.10 3.90 13.66
CA LEU A 195 17.97 4.90 12.59
C LEU A 195 16.91 4.46 11.57
N VAL A 196 16.85 3.18 11.21
CA VAL A 196 15.81 2.63 10.33
C VAL A 196 14.43 2.81 10.95
N VAL A 197 14.26 2.51 12.24
CA VAL A 197 12.97 2.71 12.94
C VAL A 197 12.56 4.19 12.95
N ALA A 198 13.48 5.10 13.28
CA ALA A 198 13.20 6.54 13.27
C ALA A 198 12.87 7.05 11.85
N GLY A 199 13.64 6.61 10.85
CA GLY A 199 13.43 6.94 9.43
C GLY A 199 12.09 6.41 8.92
N SER A 200 11.75 5.16 9.25
CA SER A 200 10.47 4.51 8.96
C SER A 200 9.30 5.30 9.55
N LEU A 201 9.35 5.68 10.83
CA LEU A 201 8.29 6.46 11.48
C LEU A 201 8.10 7.82 10.79
N LYS A 202 9.19 8.56 10.54
CA LYS A 202 9.15 9.85 9.84
C LYS A 202 8.57 9.71 8.43
N ALA A 203 9.02 8.70 7.68
CA ALA A 203 8.55 8.44 6.33
C ALA A 203 7.06 8.03 6.32
N SER A 204 6.61 7.28 7.33
CA SER A 204 5.21 6.86 7.49
C SER A 204 4.27 8.02 7.75
N VAL A 205 4.65 8.93 8.65
CA VAL A 205 3.90 10.17 8.91
C VAL A 205 3.80 11.01 7.64
N ARG A 206 4.92 11.18 6.92
CA ARG A 206 4.95 11.90 5.64
C ARG A 206 4.04 11.23 4.61
N GLN A 207 4.13 9.90 4.46
CA GLN A 207 3.33 9.13 3.51
C GLN A 207 1.84 9.22 3.83
N PHE A 208 1.46 9.20 5.10
CA PHE A 208 0.05 9.27 5.51
C PHE A 208 -0.65 10.52 4.98
N SER A 209 0.05 11.65 4.93
CA SER A 209 -0.45 12.93 4.37
C SER A 209 -0.19 13.09 2.86
N HIS A 210 0.45 12.11 2.22
CA HIS A 210 0.89 12.19 0.84
C HIS A 210 0.00 11.32 -0.06
N TYR A 211 -1.08 11.89 -0.56
CA TYR A 211 -2.14 11.16 -1.28
C TYR A 211 -2.74 11.93 -2.47
N ALA A 212 -2.02 12.91 -3.02
CA ALA A 212 -2.49 13.65 -4.19
C ALA A 212 -2.71 12.71 -5.40
N THR A 213 -3.71 13.03 -6.20
CA THR A 213 -3.89 12.46 -7.52
C THR A 213 -3.00 13.21 -8.51
N GLY A 214 -2.48 12.51 -9.52
CA GLY A 214 -1.80 13.16 -10.65
C GLY A 214 -0.34 12.81 -10.87
N GLU A 215 0.16 11.68 -10.35
CA GLU A 215 1.49 11.16 -10.72
C GLU A 215 1.60 10.71 -12.20
N ALA A 216 0.55 10.89 -13.01
CA ALA A 216 0.58 10.68 -14.46
C ALA A 216 1.22 11.88 -15.16
N TYR A 217 2.54 11.97 -15.04
CA TYR A 217 3.36 12.92 -15.80
C TYR A 217 3.35 12.60 -17.30
N SER A 218 3.96 13.50 -18.08
CA SER A 218 4.36 13.18 -19.45
C SER A 218 5.13 11.85 -19.44
N PRO A 219 4.77 10.91 -20.32
CA PRO A 219 5.35 9.57 -20.32
C PRO A 219 6.86 9.64 -20.52
N TRP A 220 7.57 8.72 -19.88
CA TRP A 220 9.01 8.58 -20.11
C TRP A 220 9.26 8.19 -21.58
N PRO A 221 10.38 8.61 -22.18
CA PRO A 221 10.69 8.30 -23.57
C PRO A 221 10.59 6.80 -23.89
N LYS A 222 11.00 5.94 -22.95
CA LYS A 222 10.88 4.48 -23.08
C LYS A 222 9.43 4.01 -23.20
N VAL A 223 8.52 4.57 -22.40
CA VAL A 223 7.08 4.25 -22.44
C VAL A 223 6.45 4.75 -23.75
N SER A 224 6.77 5.98 -24.15
CA SER A 224 6.28 6.54 -25.42
C SER A 224 6.75 5.71 -26.61
N ARG A 225 8.00 5.26 -26.61
CA ARG A 225 8.55 4.37 -27.65
C ARG A 225 7.82 3.04 -27.71
N ALA A 226 7.66 2.38 -26.56
CA ALA A 226 6.94 1.10 -26.48
C ALA A 226 5.51 1.20 -27.00
N LEU A 227 4.80 2.30 -26.70
CA LEU A 227 3.46 2.54 -27.26
C LEU A 227 3.48 2.75 -28.78
N GLY A 228 4.46 3.49 -29.30
CA GLY A 228 4.61 3.68 -30.75
C GLY A 228 4.90 2.39 -31.50
N GLU A 229 5.70 1.49 -30.91
CA GLU A 229 6.09 0.20 -31.49
C GLU A 229 4.95 -0.82 -31.44
N ASN A 230 4.22 -0.90 -30.32
CA ASN A 230 3.20 -1.94 -30.10
C ASN A 230 1.78 -1.51 -30.46
N TYR A 231 1.49 -0.19 -30.46
CA TYR A 231 0.17 0.38 -30.72
C TYR A 231 0.24 1.53 -31.74
N PRO A 232 0.78 1.30 -32.95
CA PRO A 232 1.06 2.37 -33.92
C PRO A 232 -0.21 3.13 -34.37
N LYS A 233 -1.36 2.45 -34.42
CA LYS A 233 -2.64 3.04 -34.79
C LYS A 233 -3.14 4.07 -33.75
N ASP A 234 -2.91 3.78 -32.47
CA ASP A 234 -3.36 4.62 -31.36
C ASP A 234 -2.32 5.68 -30.95
N TYR A 235 -1.06 5.53 -31.38
CA TYR A 235 0.04 6.39 -30.95
C TYR A 235 -0.17 7.87 -31.27
N GLN A 236 -0.78 8.19 -32.42
CA GLN A 236 -1.06 9.59 -32.76
C GLN A 236 -2.15 10.20 -31.86
N ALA A 237 -3.19 9.43 -31.54
CA ALA A 237 -4.22 9.85 -30.58
C ALA A 237 -3.62 10.01 -29.18
N TYR A 238 -2.76 9.07 -28.77
CA TYR A 238 -2.01 9.12 -27.52
C TYR A 238 -1.15 10.39 -27.38
N LYS A 239 -0.38 10.76 -28.41
CA LYS A 239 0.42 12.00 -28.42
C LYS A 239 -0.41 13.28 -28.29
N ARG A 240 -1.67 13.24 -28.71
CA ARG A 240 -2.62 14.37 -28.58
C ARG A 240 -3.35 14.37 -27.23
N SER A 241 -3.18 13.34 -26.41
CA SER A 241 -3.86 13.22 -25.11
C SER A 241 -3.42 14.33 -24.14
N ARG A 242 -4.30 14.61 -23.16
CA ARG A 242 -3.99 15.55 -22.07
C ARG A 242 -2.80 15.09 -21.23
N GLN A 243 -2.60 13.78 -21.07
CA GLN A 243 -1.45 13.25 -20.33
C GLN A 243 -0.15 13.53 -21.08
N PHE A 244 -0.08 13.23 -22.37
CA PHE A 244 1.13 13.43 -23.18
C PHE A 244 1.50 14.91 -23.28
N THR A 245 0.50 15.78 -23.43
CA THR A 245 0.70 17.24 -23.53
C THR A 245 0.89 17.94 -22.18
N GLY A 246 0.89 17.22 -21.06
CA GLY A 246 1.03 17.81 -19.72
C GLY A 246 -0.14 18.69 -19.29
N ARG A 247 -1.33 18.50 -19.88
CA ARG A 247 -2.55 19.30 -19.64
C ARG A 247 -3.55 18.64 -18.69
N LEU A 248 -3.14 17.60 -17.97
CA LEU A 248 -3.94 17.05 -16.88
C LEU A 248 -3.82 17.97 -15.66
N ASP A 249 -4.96 18.41 -15.13
CA ASP A 249 -5.03 19.21 -13.92
C ASP A 249 -5.82 18.44 -12.85
N PHE A 250 -5.22 18.31 -11.67
CA PHE A 250 -5.78 17.61 -10.52
C PHE A 250 -5.98 18.53 -9.33
N ALA A 251 -5.78 19.85 -9.45
CA ALA A 251 -5.89 20.80 -8.34
C ALA A 251 -7.26 20.69 -7.63
N PHE A 252 -8.36 20.76 -8.39
CA PHE A 252 -9.70 20.63 -7.84
C PHE A 252 -9.95 19.26 -7.20
N VAL A 253 -9.48 18.18 -7.83
CA VAL A 253 -9.62 16.80 -7.31
C VAL A 253 -8.87 16.65 -5.99
N ASN A 254 -7.65 17.17 -5.90
CA ASN A 254 -6.80 17.12 -4.72
C ASN A 254 -7.35 17.98 -3.58
N TYR A 255 -7.85 19.16 -3.89
CA TYR A 255 -8.53 20.03 -2.92
C TYR A 255 -9.78 19.35 -2.34
N SER A 256 -10.67 18.89 -3.20
CA SER A 256 -11.91 18.19 -2.80
C SER A 256 -11.62 16.95 -1.96
N GLN A 257 -10.61 16.17 -2.38
CA GLN A 257 -10.19 14.97 -1.67
C GLN A 257 -9.64 15.28 -0.27
N THR A 258 -8.87 16.36 -0.13
CA THR A 258 -8.33 16.79 1.17
C THR A 258 -9.45 17.21 2.12
N ILE A 259 -10.41 18.00 1.65
CA ILE A 259 -11.59 18.39 2.45
C ILE A 259 -12.40 17.16 2.86
N LEU A 260 -12.70 16.27 1.92
CA LEU A 260 -13.50 15.09 2.20
C LEU A 260 -12.80 14.16 3.18
N PHE A 261 -11.49 13.94 3.03
CA PHE A 261 -10.72 13.12 3.96
C PHE A 261 -10.70 13.74 5.36
N ALA A 262 -10.43 15.04 5.47
CA ALA A 262 -10.45 15.76 6.76
C ALA A 262 -11.83 15.68 7.43
N GLY A 263 -12.90 15.90 6.66
CA GLY A 263 -14.27 15.74 7.13
C GLY A 263 -14.55 14.32 7.62
N CYS A 264 -14.13 13.30 6.87
CA CYS A 264 -14.28 11.90 7.28
C CYS A 264 -13.55 11.61 8.60
N MET A 265 -12.32 12.11 8.77
CA MET A 265 -11.56 11.93 10.01
C MET A 265 -12.24 12.60 11.20
N LEU A 266 -12.77 13.80 11.03
CA LEU A 266 -13.55 14.48 12.08
C LEU A 266 -14.78 13.67 12.49
N PHE A 267 -15.57 13.18 11.52
CA PHE A 267 -16.73 12.35 11.81
C PHE A 267 -16.36 11.00 12.43
N TYR A 268 -15.23 10.41 12.06
CA TYR A 268 -14.74 9.19 12.70
C TYR A 268 -14.49 9.42 14.20
N VAL A 269 -13.83 10.51 14.58
CA VAL A 269 -13.61 10.84 15.99
C VAL A 269 -14.95 10.97 16.73
N ILE A 270 -15.90 11.74 16.18
CA ILE A 270 -17.22 11.94 16.80
C ILE A 270 -17.97 10.60 16.99
N LEU A 271 -18.06 9.79 15.94
CA LEU A 271 -18.83 8.54 15.97
C LEU A 271 -18.15 7.43 16.76
N LEU A 272 -16.82 7.41 16.84
CA LEU A 272 -16.10 6.46 17.70
C LEU A 272 -16.36 6.75 19.18
N LEU A 273 -16.48 8.02 19.56
CA LEU A 273 -16.79 8.46 20.93
C LEU A 273 -18.27 8.31 21.30
N ASP A 274 -19.19 8.39 20.33
CA ASP A 274 -20.63 8.25 20.59
C ASP A 274 -21.00 6.80 20.95
N LYS A 275 -21.45 6.56 22.18
CA LYS A 275 -21.85 5.23 22.68
C LYS A 275 -23.12 4.67 22.03
N ARG A 276 -23.91 5.51 21.34
CA ARG A 276 -25.14 5.11 20.63
C ARG A 276 -24.86 4.47 19.28
N VAL A 277 -23.67 4.68 18.73
CA VAL A 277 -23.25 4.10 17.44
C VAL A 277 -22.95 2.62 17.62
N ALA A 278 -23.62 1.77 16.83
CA ALA A 278 -23.40 0.33 16.87
C ALA A 278 -21.94 -0.05 16.55
N ASP A 279 -21.40 -1.01 17.30
CA ASP A 279 -20.00 -1.46 17.20
C ASP A 279 -19.57 -1.81 15.79
N ARG A 280 -20.45 -2.39 14.96
CA ARG A 280 -20.12 -2.78 13.58
C ARG A 280 -19.57 -1.62 12.74
N TYR A 281 -20.09 -0.40 12.94
CA TYR A 281 -19.62 0.79 12.23
C TYR A 281 -18.29 1.27 12.79
N LYS A 282 -18.11 1.19 14.12
CA LYS A 282 -16.84 1.50 14.79
C LYS A 282 -15.74 0.57 14.33
N TRP A 283 -16.01 -0.74 14.27
CA TRP A 283 -15.07 -1.73 13.77
C TRP A 283 -14.71 -1.51 12.31
N LEU A 284 -15.69 -1.19 11.46
CA LEU A 284 -15.40 -0.87 10.07
C LEU A 284 -14.53 0.39 9.95
N MET A 285 -14.83 1.47 10.67
CA MET A 285 -14.01 2.69 10.70
C MET A 285 -12.58 2.41 11.16
N LEU A 286 -12.42 1.70 12.29
CA LEU A 286 -11.11 1.31 12.83
C LEU A 286 -10.35 0.40 11.86
N TYR A 287 -11.04 -0.49 11.15
CA TYR A 287 -10.44 -1.38 10.17
C TYR A 287 -9.90 -0.63 8.95
N ILE A 288 -10.64 0.34 8.38
CA ILE A 288 -10.10 1.12 7.26
C ILE A 288 -8.98 2.07 7.73
N LEU A 289 -9.08 2.64 8.95
CA LEU A 289 -7.99 3.42 9.55
C LEU A 289 -6.72 2.58 9.72
N LEU A 290 -6.86 1.35 10.23
CA LEU A 290 -5.76 0.42 10.37
C LEU A 290 -5.13 0.10 9.01
N GLY A 291 -5.95 -0.12 7.98
CA GLY A 291 -5.50 -0.30 6.61
C GLY A 291 -4.71 0.89 6.08
N LEU A 292 -5.18 2.12 6.31
CA LEU A 292 -4.48 3.35 5.92
C LEU A 292 -3.13 3.52 6.63
N ILE A 293 -3.08 3.25 7.93
CA ILE A 293 -1.86 3.37 8.74
C ILE A 293 -0.83 2.33 8.30
N ILE A 294 -1.23 1.05 8.20
CA ILE A 294 -0.31 -0.03 7.81
C ILE A 294 0.16 0.15 6.37
N ASN A 295 -0.71 0.58 5.45
CA ASN A 295 -0.31 0.84 4.08
C ASN A 295 0.70 1.99 3.97
N ALA A 296 0.47 3.10 4.68
CA ALA A 296 1.45 4.19 4.74
C ALA A 296 2.79 3.70 5.29
N TRP A 297 2.76 2.99 6.42
CA TRP A 297 3.98 2.48 7.05
C TRP A 297 4.74 1.51 6.16
N PHE A 298 4.06 0.50 5.63
CA PHE A 298 4.68 -0.54 4.82
C PHE A 298 5.29 0.04 3.53
N CYS A 299 4.51 0.83 2.78
CA CYS A 299 4.98 1.42 1.54
C CYS A 299 6.12 2.42 1.76
N ALA A 300 6.03 3.27 2.78
CA ALA A 300 7.08 4.23 3.10
C ALA A 300 8.37 3.56 3.58
N THR A 301 8.27 2.45 4.30
CA THR A 301 9.42 1.75 4.88
C THR A 301 10.16 0.89 3.88
N PHE A 302 9.44 0.18 3.01
CA PHE A 302 10.03 -0.81 2.11
C PHE A 302 10.17 -0.35 0.65
N SER A 303 9.70 0.86 0.33
CA SER A 303 9.81 1.41 -1.04
C SER A 303 10.20 2.89 -1.00
N GLY A 304 9.34 3.76 -0.46
CA GLY A 304 9.55 5.20 -0.43
C GLY A 304 8.22 5.95 -0.34
N VAL A 305 8.29 7.28 -0.36
CA VAL A 305 7.10 8.13 -0.21
C VAL A 305 6.57 8.63 -1.55
N PHE A 306 5.40 8.14 -1.94
CA PHE A 306 4.76 8.43 -3.23
C PHE A 306 3.26 8.63 -3.06
N HIS A 307 2.67 9.56 -3.82
CA HIS A 307 1.28 9.94 -3.62
C HIS A 307 0.31 8.79 -3.89
N ARG A 308 0.61 7.95 -4.90
CA ARG A 308 -0.23 6.81 -5.28
C ARG A 308 -0.52 5.85 -4.12
N TYR A 309 0.44 5.67 -3.21
CA TYR A 309 0.34 4.65 -2.17
C TYR A 309 -0.80 4.90 -1.20
N GLN A 310 -1.03 6.15 -0.77
CA GLN A 310 -2.21 6.47 0.03
C GLN A 310 -3.41 6.88 -0.81
N ALA A 311 -3.21 7.50 -1.98
CA ALA A 311 -4.30 7.88 -2.88
C ALA A 311 -5.23 6.69 -3.21
N ARG A 312 -4.66 5.48 -3.32
CA ARG A 312 -5.42 4.25 -3.60
C ARG A 312 -6.34 3.77 -2.48
N LEU A 313 -6.20 4.27 -1.25
CA LEU A 313 -7.00 3.81 -0.10
C LEU A 313 -7.93 4.88 0.47
N ILE A 314 -7.54 6.16 0.44
CA ILE A 314 -8.28 7.23 1.14
C ILE A 314 -9.72 7.40 0.67
N TRP A 315 -10.05 6.98 -0.56
CA TRP A 315 -11.41 7.04 -1.07
C TRP A 315 -12.35 5.99 -0.44
N LEU A 316 -11.83 5.05 0.34
CA LEU A 316 -12.63 4.17 1.20
C LEU A 316 -13.16 4.87 2.46
N THR A 317 -12.57 6.00 2.87
CA THR A 317 -12.93 6.67 4.13
C THR A 317 -14.39 7.12 4.24
N PRO A 318 -15.11 7.51 3.17
CA PRO A 318 -16.54 7.83 3.28
C PRO A 318 -17.43 6.62 3.49
N LEU A 319 -17.00 5.41 3.12
CA LEU A 319 -17.85 4.22 3.08
C LEU A 319 -18.51 3.92 4.43
N PRO A 320 -17.81 3.92 5.59
CA PRO A 320 -18.45 3.62 6.87
C PRO A 320 -19.47 4.69 7.27
N LEU A 321 -19.23 5.96 6.91
CA LEU A 321 -20.16 7.06 7.17
C LEU A 321 -21.42 6.92 6.32
N PHE A 322 -21.26 6.60 5.03
CA PHE A 322 -22.36 6.37 4.12
C PHE A 322 -23.26 5.23 4.62
N LEU A 323 -22.67 4.09 5.01
CA LEU A 323 -23.40 2.95 5.56
C LEU A 323 -24.09 3.27 6.90
N TYR A 324 -23.46 4.09 7.74
CA TYR A 324 -24.04 4.54 9.00
C TYR A 324 -25.28 5.43 8.76
N VAL A 325 -25.17 6.43 7.88
CA VAL A 325 -26.26 7.36 7.54
C VAL A 325 -27.44 6.63 6.87
N MET A 326 -27.17 5.76 5.91
CA MET A 326 -28.21 5.00 5.20
C MET A 326 -29.04 4.12 6.14
N ASN A 327 -28.39 3.46 7.10
CA ASN A 327 -29.07 2.54 8.00
C ASN A 327 -29.80 3.26 9.14
N ASN A 328 -29.36 4.45 9.54
CA ASN A 328 -29.94 5.18 10.66
C ASN A 328 -31.06 6.15 10.27
N ASN A 329 -31.64 6.01 9.08
CA ASN A 329 -32.90 6.67 8.72
C ASN A 329 -32.87 8.21 8.89
N VAL A 330 -31.71 8.87 8.76
CA VAL A 330 -31.64 10.35 8.77
C VAL A 330 -32.59 10.95 7.72
N PHE A 331 -32.86 10.22 6.63
CA PHE A 331 -33.82 10.58 5.58
C PHE A 331 -35.22 9.94 5.68
N LYS A 332 -35.48 9.01 6.62
CA LYS A 332 -36.85 8.45 6.78
C LYS A 332 -37.70 9.23 7.79
N ARG A 333 -37.09 10.06 8.65
CA ARG A 333 -37.83 10.90 9.60
C ARG A 333 -38.75 11.92 8.92
N ASP A 334 -38.43 12.38 7.70
CA ASP A 334 -39.27 13.33 6.97
C ASP A 334 -40.48 12.72 6.25
N ARG A 335 -40.58 11.39 6.12
CA ARG A 335 -41.77 10.74 5.53
C ARG A 335 -42.87 10.42 6.55
N ALA A 336 -42.53 10.37 7.84
CA ALA A 336 -43.50 10.09 8.90
C ALA A 336 -44.14 11.36 9.50
N ALA A 337 -43.69 12.55 9.10
CA ALA A 337 -44.29 13.83 9.51
C ALA A 337 -45.23 14.43 8.45
N LYS A 338 -45.58 13.67 7.41
CA LYS A 338 -46.49 14.08 6.31
C LYS A 338 -47.60 13.05 6.01
N LEU A 339 -47.88 12.15 6.94
CA LEU A 339 -49.07 11.31 7.01
C LEU A 339 -49.63 11.48 8.42
#